data_AF-A0A3D5P4Z3-F1
#
_entry.id   AF-A0A3D5P4Z3-F1
#
_cell.length_a   1.000
_cell.length_b   1.000
_cell.length_c   1.000
_cell.angle_alpha   90.00
_cell.angle_beta   90.00
_cell.angle_gamma   90.00
#
_symmetry.space_group_name_H-M   'P 1'
#
loop_
_entity.id
_entity.type
_entity.pdbx_description
1 polymer ?
#
loop_
_entity_poly.entity_id
_entity_poly.type
_entity_poly.pdbx_seq_one_letter_code
_entity_poly.pdbx_strand_id
1 'polypeptide(L)'
;MTMPDSALVPIPESDRELLLECRIETFSAGGPGGQHQNRTESGVRLVHIPTGVRVTVREERSQLRNRGTALRRLRERLQILNKRETPRTPTRVPTREKEKRLDDK
;
A
#
# COMPACT_ATOMS: atom_id res chain seq x y z
N MET A 1 -18.87 -29.82 -3.01
CA MET A 1 -19.29 -29.04 -1.81
C MET A 1 -17.99 -28.77 -1.05
N THR A 2 -17.43 -27.58 -0.95
CA THR A 2 -17.99 -26.23 -0.90
C THR A 2 -16.84 -25.29 -1.26
N MET A 3 -17.02 -24.35 -2.20
CA MET A 3 -16.12 -23.20 -2.30
C MET A 3 -16.53 -22.23 -1.20
N PRO A 4 -15.69 -21.92 -0.19
CA PRO A 4 -15.99 -20.81 0.69
C PRO A 4 -15.51 -19.52 0.02
N ASP A 5 -16.46 -18.60 -0.09
CA ASP A 5 -16.29 -17.16 -0.17
C ASP A 5 -15.40 -16.60 -1.29
N SER A 6 -16.08 -15.88 -2.18
CA SER A 6 -15.49 -14.68 -2.78
C SER A 6 -14.84 -13.87 -1.66
N ALA A 7 -13.51 -13.90 -1.63
CA ALA A 7 -12.68 -13.28 -0.61
C ALA A 7 -12.81 -11.75 -0.64
N LEU A 8 -13.94 -11.25 -0.18
CA LEU A 8 -14.04 -9.91 0.35
C LEU A 8 -13.18 -9.92 1.60
N VAL A 9 -12.00 -9.35 1.48
CA VAL A 9 -11.19 -9.04 2.64
C VAL A 9 -12.08 -8.25 3.61
N PRO A 10 -12.38 -8.78 4.81
CA PRO A 10 -13.10 -8.01 5.81
C PRO A 10 -12.14 -6.92 6.26
N ILE A 11 -12.33 -5.70 5.74
CA ILE A 11 -11.61 -4.54 6.22
C ILE A 11 -12.43 -4.04 7.40
N PRO A 12 -12.01 -4.23 8.66
CA PRO A 12 -12.73 -3.63 9.78
C PRO A 12 -12.76 -2.11 9.57
N GLU A 13 -13.93 -1.49 9.75
CA GLU A 13 -14.09 -0.04 9.59
C GLU A 13 -13.31 0.75 10.64
N SER A 14 -13.00 0.09 11.78
CA SER A 14 -12.31 0.63 12.93
C SER A 14 -10.79 0.43 12.86
N ASP A 15 -10.03 1.53 12.92
CA ASP A 15 -8.56 1.51 12.95
C ASP A 15 -7.99 0.75 14.16
N ARG A 16 -8.77 0.66 15.24
CA ARG A 16 -8.40 -0.07 16.47
C ARG A 16 -8.41 -1.59 16.29
N GLU A 17 -9.38 -2.12 15.56
CA GLU A 17 -9.46 -3.57 15.27
C GLU A 17 -8.38 -3.97 14.28
N LEU A 18 -8.16 -3.14 13.25
CA LEU A 18 -7.06 -3.34 12.31
C LEU A 18 -5.71 -3.43 13.03
N LEU A 19 -5.49 -2.59 14.04
CA LEU A 19 -4.29 -2.60 14.87
C LEU A 19 -4.11 -3.87 15.70
N LEU A 20 -5.20 -4.49 16.18
CA LEU A 20 -5.15 -5.73 16.96
C LEU A 20 -4.74 -6.93 16.11
N GLU A 21 -5.16 -6.93 14.85
CA GLU A 21 -4.82 -7.97 13.87
C GLU A 21 -3.48 -7.73 13.15
N CYS A 22 -2.82 -6.61 13.48
CA CYS A 22 -1.53 -6.24 12.91
C CYS A 22 -0.39 -6.51 13.88
N ARG A 23 0.65 -7.18 13.41
CA ARG A 23 1.95 -7.20 14.08
C ARG A 23 2.72 -5.94 13.73
N ILE A 24 3.18 -5.25 14.77
CA ILE A 24 4.03 -4.07 14.65
C ILE A 24 5.44 -4.50 15.02
N GLU A 25 6.36 -4.34 14.09
CA GLU A 25 7.79 -4.57 14.29
C GLU A 25 8.51 -3.24 14.07
N THR A 26 9.28 -2.79 15.06
CA THR A 26 10.13 -1.61 14.93
C THR A 26 11.55 -2.04 14.57
N PHE A 27 12.18 -1.34 13.63
CA PHE A 27 13.54 -1.66 13.20
C PHE A 27 14.35 -0.40 12.89
N SER A 28 15.67 -0.50 13.04
CA SER A 28 16.61 0.56 12.72
C SER A 28 16.80 0.67 11.20
N ALA A 29 16.80 1.91 10.68
CA ALA A 29 17.06 2.17 9.27
C ALA A 29 18.56 2.01 8.99
N GLY A 30 19.02 0.76 8.86
CA GLY A 30 20.39 0.46 8.48
C GLY A 30 20.67 0.90 7.04
N GLY A 31 21.35 2.02 6.87
CA GLY A 31 21.82 2.50 5.57
C GLY A 31 23.08 3.37 5.72
N PRO A 32 23.81 3.66 4.62
CA PRO A 32 24.99 4.53 4.64
C PRO A 32 24.67 6.03 4.87
N GLY A 33 23.51 6.35 5.48
CA GLY A 33 23.10 7.70 5.79
C GLY A 33 23.66 8.15 7.13
N GLY A 34 24.33 9.31 7.16
CA GLY A 34 25.19 9.77 8.25
C GLY A 34 24.58 9.72 9.66
N GLN A 35 25.47 9.82 10.65
CA GLN A 35 25.34 9.91 12.13
C GLN A 35 23.92 10.05 12.75
N HIS A 36 23.04 10.84 12.13
CA HIS A 36 21.70 11.15 12.59
C HIS A 36 20.63 10.12 12.16
N GLN A 37 20.78 9.47 11.01
CA GLN A 37 19.78 8.53 10.46
C GLN A 37 19.92 7.13 11.07
N ASN A 38 21.13 6.73 11.45
CA ASN A 38 21.43 5.37 11.91
C ASN A 38 21.21 5.15 13.41
N ARG A 39 21.12 6.22 14.22
CA ARG A 39 21.03 6.10 15.69
C ARG A 39 19.62 5.89 16.22
N THR A 40 18.58 6.14 15.42
CA THR A 40 17.20 6.09 15.89
C THR A 40 16.46 4.92 15.24
N GLU A 41 15.87 4.07 16.07
CA GLU A 41 14.96 2.99 15.65
C GLU A 41 13.61 3.56 15.22
N SER A 42 13.60 4.32 14.12
CA SER A 42 12.39 4.99 13.65
C SER A 42 11.56 4.14 12.68
N GLY A 43 12.14 3.10 12.06
CA GLY A 43 11.45 2.26 11.09
C GLY A 43 10.33 1.45 11.73
N VAL A 44 9.14 1.48 11.11
CA VAL A 44 7.98 0.69 11.53
C VAL A 44 7.57 -0.23 10.39
N ARG A 45 7.53 -1.52 10.66
CA ARG A 45 6.93 -2.56 9.82
C ARG A 45 5.61 -2.97 10.45
N LEU A 46 4.57 -3.02 9.64
CA LEU A 46 3.23 -3.40 10.04
C LEU A 46 2.79 -4.56 9.14
N VAL A 47 2.43 -5.69 9.76
CA VAL A 47 2.05 -6.93 9.07
C VAL A 47 0.63 -7.29 9.49
N HIS A 48 -0.30 -7.25 8.55
CA HIS A 48 -1.67 -7.67 8.79
C HIS A 48 -1.78 -9.18 8.61
N ILE A 49 -2.12 -9.90 9.68
CA ILE A 49 -2.15 -11.37 9.70
C ILE A 49 -3.24 -11.96 8.79
N PRO A 50 -4.51 -11.50 8.82
CA PRO A 50 -5.58 -12.15 8.06
C PRO A 50 -5.44 -11.99 6.53
N THR A 51 -4.82 -10.91 6.05
CA THR A 51 -4.60 -10.70 4.60
C THR A 51 -3.18 -10.95 4.13
N GLY A 52 -2.23 -11.09 5.06
CA GLY A 52 -0.81 -11.19 4.75
C GLY A 52 -0.17 -9.92 4.19
N VAL A 53 -0.88 -8.78 4.18
CA VAL A 53 -0.36 -7.50 3.66
C VAL A 53 0.70 -6.94 4.61
N ARG A 54 1.86 -6.58 4.06
CA ARG A 54 2.99 -6.03 4.81
C ARG A 54 3.30 -4.63 4.31
N VAL A 55 3.43 -3.69 5.24
CA VAL A 55 3.81 -2.30 4.95
C VAL A 55 5.00 -1.91 5.81
N THR A 56 5.99 -1.26 5.21
CA THR A 56 7.17 -0.75 5.92
C THR A 56 7.27 0.76 5.70
N VAL A 57 7.42 1.53 6.77
CA VAL A 57 7.57 2.98 6.73
C VAL A 57 8.81 3.38 7.52
N ARG A 58 9.65 4.22 6.90
CA ARG A 58 10.93 4.69 7.45
C ARG A 58 11.19 6.18 7.17
N GLU A 59 10.14 6.93 6.85
CA GLU A 59 10.25 8.29 6.32
C GLU A 59 10.49 9.34 7.41
N GLU A 60 9.86 9.19 8.58
CA GLU A 60 9.98 10.14 9.67
C GLU A 60 10.99 9.68 10.73
N ARG A 61 11.50 10.64 11.51
CA ARG A 61 12.33 10.42 12.70
C ARG A 61 11.54 9.90 13.92
N SER A 62 10.21 9.99 13.89
CA SER A 62 9.32 9.64 15.01
C SER A 62 8.56 8.35 14.74
N GLN A 63 8.66 7.40 15.69
CA GLN A 63 7.93 6.13 15.65
C GLN A 63 6.41 6.32 15.56
N LEU A 64 5.85 7.30 16.26
CA LEU A 64 4.40 7.53 16.31
C LEU A 64 3.88 7.98 14.95
N ARG A 65 4.63 8.87 14.30
CA ARG A 65 4.30 9.35 12.95
C ARG A 65 4.42 8.23 11.92
N ASN A 66 5.48 7.42 12.00
CA ASN A 66 5.65 6.26 11.13
C ASN A 66 4.55 5.22 11.33
N ARG A 67 4.08 4.99 12.57
CA ARG A 67 2.94 4.10 12.85
C ARG A 67 1.64 4.62 12.22
N GLY A 68 1.33 5.92 12.37
CA GLY A 68 0.15 6.53 11.74
C GLY A 68 0.19 6.43 10.21
N THR A 69 1.34 6.73 9.60
CA THR A 69 1.54 6.60 8.15
C THR A 69 1.45 5.13 7.70
N ALA A 70 1.99 4.19 8.47
CA ALA A 70 1.90 2.77 8.17
C ALA A 70 0.45 2.27 8.18
N LEU A 71 -0.36 2.71 9.15
CA LEU A 71 -1.79 2.38 9.22
C LEU A 71 -2.56 2.93 8.02
N ARG A 72 -2.33 4.20 7.67
CA ARG A 72 -2.97 4.81 6.50
C ARG A 72 -2.61 4.06 5.22
N ARG A 73 -1.33 3.75 4.99
CA ARG A 73 -0.87 2.96 3.84
C ARG A 73 -1.44 1.55 3.83
N LEU A 74 -1.54 0.91 4.99
CA LEU A 74 -2.16 -0.41 5.11
C LEU A 74 -3.64 -0.34 4.69
N ARG A 75 -4.39 0.64 5.18
CA ARG A 75 -5.80 0.85 4.81
C ARG A 75 -5.98 1.08 3.31
N GLU A 76 -5.14 1.93 2.70
CA GLU A 76 -5.15 2.14 1.25
C GLU A 76 -4.86 0.83 0.48
N ARG A 77 -3.88 0.04 0.92
CA ARG A 77 -3.56 -1.26 0.29
C ARG A 77 -4.72 -2.25 0.40
N LEU A 78 -5.38 -2.32 1.54
CA LEU A 78 -6.56 -3.18 1.73
C LEU A 78 -7.73 -2.74 0.85
N GLN A 79 -7.98 -1.42 0.76
CA GLN A 79 -8.99 -0.87 -0.13
C GLN A 79 -8.70 -1.15 -1.61
N ILE A 80 -7.44 -1.07 -2.03
CA ILE A 80 -7.03 -1.42 -3.40
C ILE A 80 -7.23 -2.91 -3.67
N LEU A 81 -6.92 -3.79 -2.71
CA LEU A 81 -7.17 -5.22 -2.85
C LEU A 81 -8.66 -5.56 -2.96
N ASN A 82 -9.51 -4.81 -2.27
CA ASN A 82 -10.96 -5.01 -2.29
C ASN A 82 -11.63 -4.35 -3.51
N LYS A 83 -11.14 -3.19 -3.95
CA LYS A 83 -11.55 -2.59 -5.22
C LYS A 83 -11.01 -3.42 -6.37
N ARG A 84 -11.89 -4.19 -7.02
CA ARG A 84 -11.63 -4.70 -8.38
C ARG A 84 -11.17 -3.52 -9.23
N GLU A 85 -9.95 -3.56 -9.74
CA GLU A 85 -9.44 -2.54 -10.65
C GLU A 85 -10.46 -2.38 -11.78
N THR A 86 -11.07 -1.20 -11.89
CA THR A 86 -11.81 -0.85 -13.09
C THR A 86 -10.81 -1.01 -14.23
N PRO A 87 -11.05 -1.89 -15.22
CA PRO A 87 -10.08 -2.13 -16.27
C PRO A 87 -9.73 -0.79 -16.89
N ARG A 88 -8.42 -0.51 -17.01
CA ARG A 88 -7.95 0.69 -17.69
C ARG A 88 -8.48 0.61 -19.12
N THR A 89 -9.59 1.28 -19.39
CA THR A 89 -10.14 1.34 -20.74
C THR A 89 -9.06 2.00 -21.59
N PRO A 90 -8.52 1.32 -22.62
CA PRO A 90 -7.53 1.95 -23.47
C PRO A 90 -8.14 3.22 -24.06
N THR A 91 -7.48 4.35 -23.86
CA THR A 91 -7.87 5.61 -24.47
C THR A 91 -7.78 5.42 -25.98
N ARG A 92 -8.93 5.46 -26.67
CA ARG A 92 -8.99 5.38 -28.13
C ARG A 92 -8.20 6.56 -28.69
N VAL A 93 -7.25 6.30 -29.60
CA VAL A 93 -6.49 7.37 -30.24
C VAL A 93 -7.45 8.37 -30.91
N PRO A 94 -7.28 9.69 -30.68
CA PRO A 94 -8.13 10.71 -31.28
C PRO A 94 -7.98 10.72 -32.81
N THR A 95 -9.07 10.99 -33.53
CA THR A 95 -9.18 10.88 -34.99
C THR A 95 -8.06 11.62 -35.75
N ARG A 96 -7.61 12.76 -35.23
CA ARG A 96 -6.54 13.59 -35.84
C ARG A 96 -5.21 12.85 -36.00
N GLU A 97 -4.90 11.93 -35.09
CA GLU A 97 -3.67 11.12 -35.14
C GLU A 97 -3.80 9.93 -36.11
N LYS A 98 -5.02 9.47 -36.41
CA LYS A 98 -5.25 8.48 -37.47
C LYS A 98 -5.10 9.09 -38.85
N GLU A 99 -5.59 10.32 -39.00
CA GLU A 99 -5.58 11.05 -40.27
C GLU A 99 -4.15 11.38 -40.72
N LYS A 100 -3.29 11.84 -39.79
CA LYS A 100 -1.85 12.03 -40.05
C LYS A 100 -1.11 10.78 -40.52
N ARG A 101 -1.52 9.58 -40.09
CA ARG A 101 -0.89 8.31 -40.53
C ARG A 101 -1.33 7.86 -41.92
N LEU A 102 -2.43 8.41 -42.43
CA LEU A 102 -2.95 8.14 -43.77
C LEU A 102 -2.31 9.07 -44.81
N ASP A 103 -1.94 10.28 -44.41
CA ASP A 103 -1.27 11.27 -45.28
C ASP A 103 0.22 10.93 -45.53
N ASP A 104 0.85 10.20 -44.61
CA ASP A 104 2.26 9.80 -44.67
C ASP A 104 2.53 8.50 -45.48
N LYS A 105 1.54 7.97 -46.22
CA LYS A 105 1.64 6.71 -46.98
C LYS A 105 1.21 6.87 -48.44
#